data_AF-A0A553ZSG2-F1
#
_entry.id   AF-A0A553ZSG2-F1
#
_cell.length_a   1.000
_cell.length_b   1.000
_cell.length_c   1.000
_cell.angle_alpha   90.00
_cell.angle_beta   90.00
_cell.angle_gamma   90.00
#
_symmetry.space_group_name_H-M   'P 1'
#
loop_
_entity.id
_entity.type
_entity.pdbx_description
1 polymer ?
#
loop_
_entity_poly.entity_id
_entity_poly.type
_entity_poly.pdbx_seq_one_letter_code
_entity_poly.pdbx_strand_id
1 'polypeptide(L)'
;LRTDYVDLTLIHWPSPNDEVSVEEFMQELLEAKKEGLTREIGISNFTIPLMEKAIAAVGAENIATNQIELSPYLQNRKVVAWAKQHG
;
A
#
# COMPACT_ATOMS: atom_id res chain seq x y z
N LEU A 1 1.26 -2.66 20.27
CA LEU A 1 1.33 -4.12 20.05
C LEU A 1 2.31 -4.86 20.97
N ARG A 2 3.00 -4.18 21.92
CA ARG A 2 4.04 -4.79 22.79
C ARG A 2 5.16 -5.49 22.01
N THR A 3 5.58 -4.86 20.91
CA THR A 3 6.67 -5.28 20.03
C THR A 3 7.34 -4.01 19.52
N ASP A 4 8.64 -4.12 19.21
CA ASP A 4 9.45 -3.04 18.67
C ASP A 4 9.34 -2.92 17.14
N TYR A 5 8.75 -3.94 16.49
CA TYR A 5 8.48 -3.95 15.06
C TYR A 5 7.16 -4.67 14.73
N VAL A 6 6.66 -4.48 13.52
CA VAL A 6 5.58 -5.30 12.94
C VAL A 6 6.02 -5.95 11.64
N ASP A 7 5.42 -7.09 11.28
CA ASP A 7 5.78 -7.77 10.04
C ASP A 7 5.27 -7.02 8.80
N LEU A 8 4.12 -6.35 8.89
CA LEU A 8 3.50 -5.63 7.79
C LEU A 8 2.73 -4.40 8.29
N THR A 9 3.04 -3.23 7.75
CA THR A 9 2.29 -1.99 7.98
C THR A 9 1.62 -1.54 6.69
N LEU A 10 0.32 -1.22 6.76
CA LEU A 10 -0.45 -0.75 5.62
C LEU A 10 -0.92 0.68 5.83
N ILE A 11 -0.87 1.49 4.77
CA ILE A 11 -1.72 2.67 4.68
C ILE A 11 -3.18 2.20 4.61
N HIS A 12 -3.99 2.54 5.62
CA HIS A 12 -5.33 1.97 5.76
C HIS A 12 -6.33 2.52 4.71
N TRP A 13 -6.22 3.81 4.38
CA TRP A 13 -6.95 4.47 3.31
C TRP A 13 -6.08 5.57 2.69
N PRO A 14 -6.26 5.92 1.41
CA PRO A 14 -5.66 7.13 0.85
C PRO A 14 -6.15 8.37 1.60
N SER A 15 -5.33 9.42 1.62
CA SER A 15 -5.70 10.69 2.26
C SER A 15 -6.99 11.25 1.63
N PRO A 16 -7.99 11.64 2.44
CA PRO A 16 -9.16 12.35 1.94
C PRO A 16 -8.73 13.59 1.16
N ASN A 17 -9.35 13.81 0.01
CA ASN A 17 -9.10 14.96 -0.87
C ASN A 17 -7.61 15.20 -1.25
N ASP A 18 -6.74 14.18 -1.16
CA ASP A 18 -5.30 14.30 -1.40
C ASP A 18 -4.63 15.36 -0.47
N GLU A 19 -5.16 15.56 0.75
CA GLU A 19 -4.61 16.48 1.77
C GLU A 19 -3.14 16.18 2.08
N VAL A 20 -2.78 14.88 2.14
CA VAL A 20 -1.42 14.38 2.13
C VAL A 20 -1.27 13.52 0.88
N SER A 21 -0.26 13.84 0.07
CA SER A 21 -0.06 13.15 -1.20
C SER A 21 0.33 11.68 -1.00
N VAL A 22 0.00 10.84 -1.99
CA VAL A 22 0.44 9.42 -2.00
C VAL A 22 1.95 9.28 -1.91
N GLU A 23 2.69 10.19 -2.54
CA GLU A 23 4.14 10.19 -2.50
C GLU A 23 4.66 10.38 -1.08
N GLU A 24 4.14 11.39 -0.38
CA GLU A 24 4.59 11.76 0.97
C GLU A 24 4.42 10.60 1.95
N PHE A 25 3.20 10.07 2.12
CA PHE A 25 3.01 9.01 3.12
C PHE A 25 3.68 7.69 2.72
N MET A 26 3.89 7.42 1.43
CA MET A 26 4.60 6.21 1.00
C MET A 26 6.10 6.33 1.27
N GLN A 27 6.70 7.51 1.06
CA GLN A 27 8.11 7.76 1.41
C GLN A 27 8.33 7.59 2.92
N GLU A 28 7.49 8.19 3.75
CA GLU A 28 7.58 8.05 5.22
C GLU A 28 7.43 6.58 5.66
N LEU A 29 6.53 5.83 5.01
CA LEU A 29 6.35 4.42 5.30
C LEU A 29 7.57 3.58 4.86
N LEU A 30 8.23 3.95 3.75
CA LEU A 30 9.49 3.35 3.32
C LEU A 30 10.65 3.66 4.27
N GLU A 31 10.73 4.88 4.81
CA GLU A 31 11.71 5.21 5.86
C GLU A 31 11.48 4.36 7.12
N ALA A 32 10.24 4.18 7.56
CA ALA A 32 9.93 3.29 8.68
C ALA A 32 10.38 1.82 8.42
N LYS A 33 10.32 1.34 7.17
CA LYS A 33 10.88 0.04 6.78
C LYS A 33 12.41 0.04 6.87
N LYS A 34 13.09 1.10 6.41
CA LYS A 34 14.55 1.25 6.50
C LYS A 34 15.05 1.33 7.94
N GLU A 35 14.27 1.93 8.83
CA GLU A 35 14.55 2.00 10.28
C GLU A 35 14.28 0.67 11.01
N GLY A 36 13.66 -0.32 10.35
CA GLY A 36 13.34 -1.62 10.92
C GLY A 36 12.10 -1.64 11.81
N LEU A 37 11.30 -0.56 11.81
CA LEU A 37 10.03 -0.48 12.55
C LEU A 37 8.96 -1.39 11.93
N THR A 38 9.10 -1.70 10.64
CA THR A 38 8.28 -2.68 9.94
C THR A 38 9.12 -3.49 8.96
N ARG A 39 8.84 -4.80 8.83
CA ARG A 39 9.55 -5.64 7.86
C ARG A 39 9.07 -5.39 6.44
N GLU A 40 7.76 -5.31 6.26
CA GLU A 40 7.12 -5.04 4.98
C GLU A 40 6.15 -3.86 5.06
N ILE A 41 5.90 -3.24 3.92
CA ILE A 41 4.94 -2.17 3.78
C ILE A 41 3.94 -2.50 2.68
N GLY A 42 2.76 -1.93 2.78
CA GLY A 42 1.74 -2.08 1.75
C GLY A 42 0.66 -1.02 1.86
N ILE A 43 -0.41 -1.26 1.11
CA ILE A 43 -1.53 -0.34 0.98
C ILE A 43 -2.84 -1.08 1.21
N SER A 44 -3.89 -0.33 1.50
CA SER A 44 -5.24 -0.84 1.65
C SER A 44 -6.23 0.12 1.02
N ASN A 45 -7.22 -0.43 0.31
CA ASN A 45 -8.27 0.33 -0.38
C ASN A 45 -7.76 1.24 -1.52
N PHE A 46 -6.63 0.89 -2.15
CA PHE A 46 -6.09 1.70 -3.25
C PHE A 46 -6.70 1.27 -4.59
N THR A 47 -7.13 2.26 -5.37
CA THR A 47 -7.53 2.10 -6.77
C THR A 47 -6.29 1.99 -7.67
N ILE A 48 -6.46 1.63 -8.94
CA ILE A 48 -5.35 1.54 -9.91
C ILE A 48 -4.53 2.85 -9.98
N PRO A 49 -5.13 4.05 -10.13
CA PRO A 49 -4.36 5.29 -10.15
C PRO A 49 -3.57 5.55 -8.86
N LEU A 50 -4.10 5.13 -7.70
CA LEU A 50 -3.39 5.28 -6.43
C LEU A 50 -2.24 4.27 -6.31
N MET A 51 -2.41 3.05 -6.81
CA MET A 51 -1.31 2.07 -6.90
C MET A 51 -0.21 2.56 -7.83
N GLU A 52 -0.55 3.14 -8.98
CA GLU A 52 0.43 3.75 -9.91
C GLU A 52 1.24 4.86 -9.22
N LYS A 53 0.57 5.76 -8.47
CA LYS A 53 1.26 6.78 -7.66
C LYS A 53 2.16 6.17 -6.59
N ALA A 54 1.70 5.15 -5.87
CA ALA A 54 2.48 4.49 -4.83
C ALA A 54 3.73 3.80 -5.41
N ILE A 55 3.57 3.07 -6.53
CA ILE A 55 4.69 2.44 -7.24
C ILE A 55 5.67 3.50 -7.75
N ALA A 56 5.19 4.62 -8.29
CA ALA A 56 6.07 5.70 -8.72
C ALA A 56 6.86 6.31 -7.56
N ALA A 57 6.29 6.37 -6.36
CA ALA A 57 6.95 6.91 -5.18
C ALA A 57 8.03 5.97 -4.62
N VAL A 58 7.71 4.69 -4.42
CA VAL A 58 8.59 3.77 -3.66
C VAL A 58 9.04 2.52 -4.40
N GLY A 59 8.63 2.32 -5.64
CA GLY A 59 8.88 1.07 -6.39
C GLY A 59 7.92 -0.04 -6.00
N ALA A 60 7.56 -0.88 -6.99
CA ALA A 60 6.62 -1.99 -6.79
C ALA A 60 7.18 -3.05 -5.84
N GLU A 61 8.49 -3.27 -5.87
CA GLU A 61 9.22 -4.22 -5.02
C GLU A 61 9.13 -3.90 -3.52
N ASN A 62 8.76 -2.66 -3.16
CA ASN A 62 8.58 -2.26 -1.77
C ASN A 62 7.14 -2.44 -1.29
N ILE A 63 6.16 -2.68 -2.16
CA ILE A 63 4.74 -2.79 -1.81
C ILE A 63 4.35 -4.27 -1.78
N ALA A 64 4.21 -4.84 -0.58
CA ALA A 64 3.95 -6.26 -0.40
C ALA A 64 2.50 -6.66 -0.70
N THR A 65 1.53 -5.75 -0.57
CA THR A 65 0.11 -6.06 -0.81
C THR A 65 -0.73 -4.81 -1.01
N ASN A 66 -1.85 -4.96 -1.72
CA ASN A 66 -3.03 -4.07 -1.64
C ASN A 66 -4.19 -4.85 -1.00
N GLN A 67 -4.49 -4.58 0.26
CA GLN A 67 -5.65 -5.16 0.95
C GLN A 67 -6.93 -4.47 0.49
N ILE A 68 -7.85 -5.20 -0.13
CA ILE A 68 -9.07 -4.63 -0.70
C ILE A 68 -10.30 -5.43 -0.28
N GLU A 69 -11.47 -4.79 -0.34
CA GLU A 69 -12.73 -5.52 -0.27
C GLU A 69 -12.81 -6.50 -1.45
N LEU A 70 -12.95 -7.78 -1.14
CA LEU A 70 -13.09 -8.83 -2.13
C LEU A 70 -14.02 -9.92 -1.63
N SER A 71 -15.09 -10.17 -2.37
CA SER A 71 -16.13 -11.14 -2.04
C SER A 71 -16.76 -11.73 -3.31
N PRO A 72 -17.60 -12.79 -3.21
CA PRO A 72 -18.33 -13.31 -4.36
C PRO A 72 -19.18 -12.24 -5.08
N TYR A 73 -19.69 -11.26 -4.33
CA TYR A 73 -20.52 -10.15 -4.84
C TYR A 73 -19.70 -8.95 -5.31
N LEU A 74 -18.50 -8.74 -4.78
CA LEU A 74 -17.58 -7.68 -5.20
C LEU A 74 -16.19 -8.24 -5.42
N GLN A 75 -15.93 -8.71 -6.63
CA GLN A 75 -14.69 -9.43 -6.93
C GLN A 75 -13.52 -8.52 -7.30
N ASN A 76 -13.78 -7.21 -7.48
CA ASN A 76 -12.79 -6.20 -7.84
C ASN A 76 -11.84 -6.62 -8.98
N ARG A 77 -12.37 -7.32 -10.00
CA ARG A 77 -11.58 -8.02 -11.05
C ARG A 77 -10.52 -7.14 -11.73
N LYS A 78 -10.85 -5.86 -11.99
CA LYS A 78 -9.90 -4.92 -12.61
C LYS A 78 -8.70 -4.64 -11.71
N VAL A 79 -8.95 -4.32 -10.45
CA VAL A 79 -7.90 -4.06 -9.44
C VAL A 79 -7.05 -5.31 -9.23
N VAL A 80 -7.69 -6.47 -9.07
CA VAL A 80 -6.99 -7.76 -8.88
C VAL A 80 -6.11 -8.12 -10.08
N ALA A 81 -6.65 -8.01 -11.30
CA ALA A 81 -5.90 -8.32 -12.50
C ALA A 81 -4.71 -7.38 -12.69
N TRP A 82 -4.90 -6.10 -12.41
CA TRP A 82 -3.83 -5.11 -12.50
C TRP A 82 -2.75 -5.37 -11.46
N ALA A 83 -3.10 -5.60 -10.19
CA ALA A 83 -2.12 -5.88 -9.13
C ALA A 83 -1.26 -7.10 -9.48
N LYS A 84 -1.88 -8.21 -9.91
CA LYS A 84 -1.18 -9.43 -10.33
C LYS A 84 -0.19 -9.24 -11.50
N GLN A 85 -0.37 -8.20 -12.33
CA GLN A 85 0.53 -7.91 -13.44
C GLN A 85 1.75 -7.08 -13.01
N HIS A 86 1.70 -6.44 -11.84
CA HIS A 86 2.69 -5.46 -11.38
C HIS A 86 3.39 -5.86 -10.06
N GLY A 87 3.13 -7.07 -9.54
CA GLY A 87 3.73 -7.62 -8.32
C GLY A 87 2.80 -8.60 -7.64
#